data_AF-D2ZY38-F1
#
_entry.id   AF-D2ZY38-F1
#
_cell.length_a   1.000
_cell.length_b   1.000
_cell.length_c   1.000
_cell.angle_alpha   90.00
_cell.angle_beta   90.00
_cell.angle_gamma   90.00
#
_symmetry.space_group_name_H-M   'P 1'
#
loop_
_entity.id
_entity.type
_entity.pdbx_description
1 polymer ?
#
loop_
_entity_poly.entity_id
_entity_poly.type
_entity_poly.pdbx_seq_one_letter_code
_entity_poly.pdbx_strand_id
1 'polypeptide(L)'
;MKEIIHINESSIEYDPKVGYLNITCELPFICGEGELYVENPNPDDERFTVINIGLSSDDTLEVHLNSGDFVVVKSDMDVNKYLFKKIIGDFRDFSGYNNSDDKFKFIFKDNSLESFDLYRDNDNEDLVFSISLFKEENYYSLIVFEPNRPWQKDEIADFQFDGKQIICHLKNGDIFNSEIVCVPYITDLINNISELLE
;
A
#
# COMPACT_ATOMS: atom_id res chain seq x y z
N MET A 1 6.02 -20.47 19.50
CA MET A 1 7.21 -19.74 20.00
C MET A 1 6.89 -18.25 19.88
N LYS A 2 7.32 -17.38 20.81
CA LYS A 2 7.09 -15.92 20.66
C LYS A 2 8.25 -15.33 19.86
N GLU A 3 7.96 -14.81 18.68
CA GLU A 3 8.93 -14.07 17.87
C GLU A 3 8.65 -12.56 17.95
N ILE A 4 9.70 -11.74 18.09
CA ILE A 4 9.58 -10.29 18.19
C ILE A 4 10.41 -9.67 17.07
N ILE A 5 9.76 -8.90 16.20
CA ILE A 5 10.35 -8.35 14.98
C ILE A 5 10.17 -6.84 15.00
N HIS A 6 11.24 -6.11 14.72
CA HIS A 6 11.20 -4.65 14.56
C HIS A 6 11.29 -4.33 13.08
N ILE A 7 10.31 -3.58 12.58
CA ILE A 7 10.24 -3.20 11.18
C ILE A 7 10.36 -1.69 11.00
N ASN A 8 11.01 -1.31 9.92
CA ASN A 8 11.12 0.05 9.42
C ASN A 8 10.67 0.15 7.95
N GLU A 9 9.95 -0.86 7.46
CA GLU A 9 9.40 -0.92 6.11
C GLU A 9 7.98 -1.51 6.17
N SER A 10 7.11 -1.04 5.28
CA SER A 10 5.78 -1.60 5.06
C SER A 10 5.29 -1.33 3.65
N SER A 11 4.24 -2.03 3.22
CA SER A 11 3.59 -1.75 1.95
C SER A 11 2.09 -1.94 2.00
N ILE A 12 1.41 -1.30 1.07
CA ILE A 12 -0.02 -1.47 0.82
C ILE A 12 -0.18 -1.72 -0.66
N GLU A 13 -0.82 -2.83 -1.01
CA GLU A 13 -1.08 -3.21 -2.39
C GLU A 13 -2.58 -3.38 -2.59
N TYR A 14 -3.11 -2.67 -3.59
CA TYR A 14 -4.50 -2.71 -3.97
C TYR A 14 -4.60 -3.16 -5.42
N ASP A 15 -5.24 -4.31 -5.64
CA ASP A 15 -5.51 -4.85 -6.97
C ASP A 15 -7.01 -5.21 -7.07
N PRO A 16 -7.83 -4.28 -7.60
CA PRO A 16 -9.28 -4.47 -7.64
C PRO A 16 -9.73 -5.53 -8.64
N LYS A 17 -8.86 -5.93 -9.58
CA LYS A 17 -9.18 -6.92 -10.61
C LYS A 17 -9.22 -8.34 -10.05
N VAL A 18 -8.54 -8.56 -8.93
CA VAL A 18 -8.56 -9.84 -8.21
C VAL A 18 -9.19 -9.73 -6.83
N GLY A 19 -9.84 -8.59 -6.54
CA GLY A 19 -10.46 -8.34 -5.25
C GLY A 19 -9.44 -8.34 -4.10
N TYR A 20 -8.27 -7.74 -4.32
CA TYR A 20 -7.13 -7.86 -3.42
C TYR A 20 -6.77 -6.53 -2.78
N LEU A 21 -6.67 -6.54 -1.45
CA LEU A 21 -6.06 -5.49 -0.66
C LEU A 21 -5.15 -6.16 0.36
N ASN A 22 -3.86 -5.84 0.30
CA ASN A 22 -2.85 -6.37 1.19
C ASN A 22 -2.14 -5.24 1.93
N ILE A 23 -1.94 -5.42 3.23
CA ILE A 23 -1.04 -4.59 4.03
C ILE A 23 0.09 -5.49 4.53
N THR A 24 1.32 -5.20 4.11
CA THR A 24 2.50 -5.92 4.60
C THR A 24 3.25 -5.09 5.63
N CYS A 25 3.32 -5.61 6.86
CA CYS A 25 4.09 -5.04 7.97
C CYS A 25 4.78 -6.21 8.67
N GLU A 26 5.89 -6.69 8.12
CA GLU A 26 6.45 -8.05 8.32
C GLU A 26 5.58 -9.17 7.73
N LEU A 27 4.32 -9.24 8.15
CA LEU A 27 3.35 -10.21 7.66
C LEU A 27 2.45 -9.56 6.59
N PRO A 28 2.15 -10.25 5.47
CA PRO A 28 1.21 -9.76 4.47
C PRO A 28 -0.24 -10.11 4.89
N PHE A 29 -0.97 -9.11 5.37
CA PHE A 29 -2.35 -9.25 5.83
C PHE A 29 -3.34 -9.03 4.69
N ILE A 30 -4.30 -9.96 4.56
CA ILE A 30 -5.42 -9.85 3.63
C ILE A 30 -6.73 -10.19 4.35
N CYS A 31 -7.84 -9.58 3.92
CA CYS A 31 -9.18 -10.00 4.33
C CYS A 31 -9.86 -10.72 3.17
N GLY A 32 -10.48 -11.86 3.46
CA GLY A 32 -11.28 -12.62 2.49
C GLY A 32 -12.41 -13.34 3.20
N GLU A 33 -13.60 -13.37 2.61
CA GLU A 33 -14.77 -14.07 3.19
C GLU A 33 -15.12 -13.64 4.64
N GLY A 34 -14.73 -12.41 5.03
CA GLY A 34 -14.94 -11.88 6.37
C GLY A 34 -13.91 -12.32 7.43
N GLU A 35 -12.87 -13.03 7.03
CA GLU A 35 -11.77 -13.46 7.90
C GLU A 35 -10.45 -12.75 7.53
N LEU A 36 -9.60 -12.52 8.55
CA LEU A 36 -8.26 -11.98 8.38
C LEU A 36 -7.26 -13.13 8.23
N TYR A 37 -6.42 -13.06 7.21
CA TYR A 37 -5.38 -14.04 6.93
C TYR A 37 -4.01 -13.38 6.85
N VAL A 38 -2.99 -14.20 7.06
CA VAL A 38 -1.61 -13.91 6.70
C VAL A 38 -1.23 -14.82 5.53
N GLU A 39 -0.81 -14.21 4.41
CA GLU A 39 -0.19 -14.96 3.32
C GLU A 39 1.22 -15.38 3.72
N ASN A 40 1.59 -16.63 3.43
CA ASN A 40 2.99 -17.02 3.54
C ASN A 40 3.74 -16.42 2.33
N PRO A 41 4.91 -15.77 2.51
CA PRO A 41 5.71 -15.23 1.40
C PRO A 41 6.20 -16.30 0.40
N ASN A 42 6.08 -17.59 0.73
CA ASN A 42 6.35 -18.67 -0.19
C ASN A 42 5.12 -18.95 -1.08
N PRO A 43 5.23 -18.83 -2.42
CA PRO A 43 4.10 -18.97 -3.35
C PRO A 43 3.43 -20.36 -3.36
N ASP A 44 4.07 -21.37 -2.77
CA ASP A 44 3.53 -22.73 -2.62
C ASP A 44 2.80 -22.95 -1.27
N ASP A 45 2.81 -21.98 -0.35
CA ASP A 45 2.37 -22.19 1.03
C ASP A 45 0.93 -21.73 1.33
N GLU A 46 0.37 -22.38 2.36
CA GLU A 46 -0.97 -22.14 2.91
C GLU A 46 -1.15 -20.72 3.45
N ARG A 47 -2.35 -20.17 3.28
CA ARG A 47 -2.82 -19.00 4.03
C ARG A 47 -3.12 -19.39 5.46
N PHE A 48 -2.61 -18.65 6.43
CA PHE A 48 -2.89 -18.88 7.84
C PHE A 48 -3.97 -17.92 8.32
N THR A 49 -5.06 -18.47 8.86
CA THR A 49 -6.11 -17.66 9.50
C THR A 49 -5.57 -17.06 10.80
N VAL A 50 -5.85 -15.77 11.02
CA VAL A 50 -5.54 -15.10 12.27
C VAL A 50 -6.57 -15.50 13.33
N ILE A 51 -6.14 -16.22 14.36
CA ILE A 51 -6.99 -16.65 15.48
C ILE A 51 -7.22 -15.50 16.46
N ASN A 52 -6.18 -14.71 16.73
CA ASN A 52 -6.24 -13.58 17.65
C ASN A 52 -5.26 -12.51 17.21
N ILE A 53 -5.67 -11.25 17.31
CA ILE A 53 -4.86 -10.09 16.98
C ILE A 53 -5.14 -8.96 17.96
N GLY A 54 -4.12 -8.20 18.34
CA GLY A 54 -4.28 -7.10 19.28
C GLY A 54 -3.14 -6.11 19.26
N LEU A 55 -3.44 -4.89 19.74
CA LEU A 55 -2.43 -3.90 20.08
C LEU A 55 -2.10 -4.02 21.56
N SER A 56 -0.84 -4.28 21.91
CA SER A 56 -0.36 -4.09 23.28
C SER A 56 0.09 -2.64 23.54
N SER A 57 0.43 -1.93 22.47
CA SER A 57 0.65 -0.47 22.41
C SER A 57 0.46 0.01 20.96
N ASP A 58 0.42 1.33 20.73
CA ASP A 58 0.21 1.89 19.39
C ASP A 58 1.27 1.44 18.36
N ASP A 59 2.46 1.09 18.82
CA ASP A 59 3.63 0.67 18.05
C ASP A 59 3.84 -0.84 18.00
N THR A 60 2.93 -1.64 18.58
CA THR A 60 3.13 -3.09 18.73
C THR A 60 1.87 -3.87 18.34
N LEU A 61 1.99 -4.69 17.29
CA LEU A 61 0.97 -5.60 16.79
C LEU A 61 1.29 -7.03 17.22
N GLU A 62 0.36 -7.69 17.92
CA GLU A 62 0.48 -9.08 18.36
C GLU A 62 -0.47 -9.96 17.55
N VAL A 63 0.06 -11.03 16.94
CA VAL A 63 -0.66 -11.87 15.96
C VAL A 63 -0.51 -13.35 16.32
N HIS A 64 -1.64 -14.04 16.50
CA HIS A 64 -1.71 -15.46 16.74
C HIS A 64 -2.34 -16.15 15.54
N LEU A 65 -1.62 -17.10 14.94
CA LEU A 65 -2.05 -17.82 13.73
C LEU A 65 -2.59 -19.21 14.07
N ASN A 66 -3.41 -19.76 13.17
CA ASN A 66 -3.92 -21.13 13.26
C ASN A 66 -2.84 -22.22 13.12
N SER A 67 -1.66 -21.88 12.60
CA SER A 67 -0.46 -22.71 12.65
C SER A 67 0.05 -22.96 14.08
N GLY A 68 -0.36 -22.11 15.04
CA GLY A 68 0.18 -22.07 16.40
C GLY A 68 1.30 -21.03 16.59
N ASP A 69 1.66 -20.28 15.54
CA ASP A 69 2.66 -19.22 15.61
C ASP A 69 2.15 -17.98 16.34
N PHE A 70 3.09 -17.32 17.02
CA PHE A 70 2.83 -16.08 17.74
C PHE A 70 3.90 -15.05 17.40
N VAL A 71 3.52 -14.04 16.62
CA VAL A 71 4.40 -13.01 16.09
C VAL A 71 4.05 -11.67 16.74
N VAL A 72 5.08 -10.95 17.18
CA VAL A 72 4.95 -9.58 17.69
C VAL A 72 5.75 -8.65 16.80
N VAL A 73 5.05 -7.81 16.07
CA VAL A 73 5.63 -6.82 15.15
C VAL A 73 5.66 -5.47 15.85
N LYS A 74 6.80 -4.79 15.78
CA LYS A 74 7.03 -3.49 16.40
C LYS A 74 7.51 -2.47 15.39
N SER A 75 7.02 -1.24 15.48
CA SER A 75 7.52 -0.16 14.63
C SER A 75 7.33 1.22 15.22
N ASP A 76 8.38 2.03 15.14
CA ASP A 76 8.33 3.44 15.51
C ASP A 76 7.74 4.33 14.40
N MET A 77 7.45 3.76 13.22
CA MET A 77 6.89 4.49 12.09
C MET A 77 5.43 4.86 12.30
N ASP A 78 5.07 6.13 12.05
CA ASP A 78 3.70 6.60 12.23
C ASP A 78 2.74 5.97 11.22
N VAL A 79 3.22 5.74 9.98
CA VAL A 79 2.50 4.95 8.99
C VAL A 79 2.23 3.54 9.50
N ASN A 80 3.21 2.86 10.10
CA ASN A 80 2.99 1.48 10.60
C ASN A 80 2.03 1.45 11.79
N LYS A 81 2.11 2.40 12.72
CA LYS A 81 1.14 2.54 13.82
C LYS A 81 -0.28 2.72 13.30
N TYR A 82 -0.46 3.51 12.24
CA TYR A 82 -1.73 3.66 11.56
C TYR A 82 -2.19 2.34 10.90
N LEU A 83 -1.28 1.65 10.20
CA LEU A 83 -1.59 0.37 9.55
C LEU A 83 -1.96 -0.73 10.54
N PHE A 84 -1.31 -0.81 11.70
CA PHE A 84 -1.68 -1.75 12.75
C PHE A 84 -3.13 -1.52 13.24
N LYS A 85 -3.52 -0.25 13.41
CA LYS A 85 -4.90 0.12 13.77
C LYS A 85 -5.88 -0.27 12.67
N LYS A 86 -5.50 -0.12 11.39
CA LYS A 86 -6.32 -0.57 10.26
C LYS A 86 -6.51 -2.07 10.26
N ILE A 87 -5.42 -2.85 10.36
CA ILE A 87 -5.45 -4.33 10.36
C ILE A 87 -6.38 -4.88 11.44
N ILE A 88 -6.33 -4.34 12.67
CA ILE A 88 -7.14 -4.83 13.79
C ILE A 88 -8.60 -4.41 13.73
N GLY A 89 -8.85 -3.19 13.24
CA GLY A 89 -10.17 -2.59 13.26
C GLY A 89 -10.91 -2.79 11.94
N ASP A 90 -10.74 -1.80 11.07
CA ASP A 90 -11.57 -1.61 9.88
C ASP A 90 -11.01 -2.28 8.62
N PHE A 91 -10.09 -3.24 8.71
CA PHE A 91 -9.55 -3.90 7.52
C PHE A 91 -10.63 -4.77 6.87
N ARG A 92 -11.08 -4.36 5.68
CA ARG A 92 -12.25 -4.95 5.02
C ARG A 92 -11.85 -5.95 3.95
N ASP A 93 -12.65 -6.99 3.83
CA ASP A 93 -12.67 -7.83 2.64
C ASP A 93 -12.91 -6.96 1.39
N PHE A 94 -12.09 -7.17 0.37
CA PHE A 94 -12.19 -6.49 -0.91
C PHE A 94 -12.67 -7.46 -2.01
N SER A 95 -13.73 -8.22 -1.77
CA SER A 95 -14.23 -9.26 -2.69
C SER A 95 -14.92 -8.73 -3.97
N GLY A 96 -14.93 -7.42 -4.20
CA GLY A 96 -15.58 -6.81 -5.37
C GLY A 96 -14.62 -6.66 -6.55
N TYR A 97 -14.74 -7.55 -7.54
CA TYR A 97 -14.10 -7.36 -8.85
C TYR A 97 -14.47 -5.99 -9.43
N ASN A 98 -13.47 -5.15 -9.69
CA ASN A 98 -13.68 -3.86 -10.32
C ASN A 98 -12.57 -3.54 -11.33
N ASN A 99 -12.91 -3.60 -12.61
CA ASN A 99 -11.98 -3.29 -13.70
C ASN A 99 -11.79 -1.78 -13.96
N SER A 100 -12.64 -0.91 -13.39
CA SER A 100 -12.51 0.53 -13.61
C SER A 100 -11.52 1.20 -12.66
N ASP A 101 -11.17 0.53 -11.56
CA ASP A 101 -10.32 1.09 -10.53
C ASP A 101 -8.83 0.84 -10.84
N ASP A 102 -8.00 1.75 -10.36
CA ASP A 102 -6.55 1.65 -10.49
C ASP A 102 -6.00 0.56 -9.57
N LYS A 103 -5.07 -0.23 -10.10
CA LYS A 103 -4.16 -1.01 -9.27
C LYS A 103 -3.07 -0.07 -8.77
N PHE A 104 -2.71 -0.16 -7.49
CA PHE A 104 -1.56 0.59 -6.99
C PHE A 104 -0.82 -0.12 -5.85
N LYS A 105 0.40 0.33 -5.61
CA LYS A 105 1.24 -0.10 -4.49
C LYS A 105 1.96 1.07 -3.86
N PHE A 106 1.83 1.20 -2.55
CA PHE A 106 2.69 2.07 -1.74
C PHE A 106 3.74 1.23 -1.04
N ILE A 107 4.98 1.71 -1.01
CA ILE A 107 6.07 1.16 -0.19
C ILE A 107 6.57 2.30 0.69
N PHE A 108 6.66 2.05 1.99
CA PHE A 108 7.13 3.01 2.98
C PHE A 108 8.38 2.50 3.65
N LYS A 109 9.32 3.40 3.91
CA LYS A 109 10.54 3.10 4.65
C LYS A 109 10.98 4.29 5.47
N ASP A 110 11.34 4.03 6.73
CA ASP A 110 11.85 5.05 7.67
C ASP A 110 10.97 6.33 7.73
N ASN A 111 9.64 6.16 7.83
CA ASN A 111 8.64 7.25 7.80
C ASN A 111 8.60 8.10 6.51
N SER A 112 9.10 7.57 5.40
CA SER A 112 8.99 8.20 4.09
C SER A 112 8.36 7.26 3.07
N LEU A 113 7.79 7.82 2.01
CA LEU A 113 7.42 7.05 0.84
C LEU A 113 8.70 6.58 0.14
N GLU A 114 8.87 5.28 -0.04
CA GLU A 114 9.96 4.74 -0.86
C GLU A 114 9.53 4.66 -2.33
N SER A 115 8.31 4.18 -2.58
CA SER A 115 7.70 4.21 -3.90
C SER A 115 6.18 4.20 -3.86
N PHE A 116 5.60 4.73 -4.94
CA PHE A 116 4.19 4.62 -5.29
C PHE A 116 4.08 4.25 -6.76
N ASP A 117 3.52 3.08 -7.03
CA ASP A 117 3.21 2.60 -8.37
C ASP A 117 1.71 2.58 -8.59
N LEU A 118 1.25 3.02 -9.77
CA LEU A 118 -0.15 3.00 -10.17
C LEU A 118 -0.25 2.49 -11.60
N TYR A 119 -1.22 1.59 -11.84
CA TYR A 119 -1.51 1.00 -13.14
C TYR A 119 -3.01 1.04 -13.41
N ARG A 120 -3.35 1.55 -14.60
CA ARG A 120 -4.71 1.59 -15.11
C ARG A 120 -4.77 0.81 -16.42
N ASP A 121 -5.65 -0.18 -16.44
CA ASP A 121 -5.95 -0.93 -17.65
C ASP A 121 -7.30 -0.49 -18.21
N ASN A 122 -7.52 -0.71 -19.49
CA ASN A 122 -8.84 -0.60 -20.09
C ASN A 122 -9.69 -1.87 -19.82
N ASP A 123 -10.91 -1.88 -20.35
CA ASP A 123 -11.81 -3.04 -20.24
C ASP A 123 -11.27 -4.34 -20.88
N ASN A 124 -10.26 -4.25 -21.75
CA ASN A 124 -9.59 -5.39 -22.38
C ASN A 124 -8.31 -5.81 -21.62
N GLU A 125 -8.07 -5.26 -20.43
CA GLU A 125 -6.86 -5.51 -19.63
C GLU A 125 -5.56 -5.02 -20.29
N ASP A 126 -5.65 -4.12 -21.28
CA ASP A 126 -4.47 -3.45 -21.82
C ASP A 126 -4.09 -2.28 -20.92
N LEU A 127 -2.81 -2.18 -20.55
CA LEU A 127 -2.27 -1.04 -19.82
C LEU A 127 -2.43 0.25 -20.64
N VAL A 128 -3.22 1.19 -20.12
CA VAL A 128 -3.48 2.49 -20.77
C VAL A 128 -2.86 3.66 -20.04
N PHE A 129 -2.42 3.47 -18.80
CA PHE A 129 -1.73 4.50 -18.03
C PHE A 129 -0.98 3.87 -16.86
N SER A 130 0.24 4.35 -16.59
CA SER A 130 0.92 4.02 -15.34
C SER A 130 1.77 5.17 -14.83
N ILE A 131 1.97 5.17 -13.52
CA ILE A 131 2.89 6.07 -12.82
C ILE A 131 3.78 5.22 -11.94
N SER A 132 5.07 5.55 -11.90
CA SER A 132 6.00 5.09 -10.86
C SER A 132 6.70 6.31 -10.27
N LEU A 133 6.31 6.67 -9.05
CA LEU A 133 6.99 7.65 -8.20
C LEU A 133 7.90 6.88 -7.25
N PHE A 134 9.20 7.17 -7.22
CA PHE A 134 10.12 6.45 -6.34
C PHE A 134 11.27 7.31 -5.87
N LYS A 135 11.75 6.99 -4.67
CA LYS A 135 12.86 7.66 -4.02
C LYS A 135 14.18 7.19 -4.62
N GLU A 136 15.03 8.14 -4.97
CA GLU A 136 16.45 7.95 -5.21
C GLU A 136 17.24 8.53 -4.03
N GLU A 137 18.58 8.42 -4.07
CA GLU A 137 19.43 8.75 -2.91
C GLU A 137 19.09 10.10 -2.25
N ASN A 138 18.72 11.12 -3.03
CA ASN A 138 18.48 12.49 -2.52
C ASN A 138 17.27 13.21 -3.15
N TYR A 139 16.47 12.54 -3.96
CA TYR A 139 15.32 13.14 -4.65
C TYR A 139 14.31 12.06 -5.04
N TYR A 140 13.12 12.46 -5.48
CA TYR A 140 12.15 11.53 -6.07
C TYR A 140 12.15 11.64 -7.59
N SER A 141 11.96 10.51 -8.25
CA SER A 141 11.77 10.40 -9.69
C SER A 141 10.33 9.98 -9.99
N LEU A 142 9.77 10.52 -11.06
CA LEU A 142 8.47 10.14 -11.60
C LEU A 142 8.65 9.59 -13.01
N ILE A 143 8.14 8.39 -13.25
CA ILE A 143 7.99 7.83 -14.60
C ILE A 143 6.51 7.77 -14.91
N VAL A 144 6.11 8.35 -16.05
CA VAL A 144 4.73 8.29 -16.54
C VAL A 144 4.69 7.54 -17.86
N PHE A 145 3.75 6.60 -17.97
CA PHE A 145 3.44 5.91 -19.21
C PHE A 145 2.04 6.31 -19.70
N GLU A 146 1.99 6.66 -20.98
CA GLU A 146 0.76 6.79 -21.76
C GLU A 146 1.01 6.16 -23.14
N PRO A 147 0.07 5.39 -23.74
CA PRO A 147 0.27 4.64 -24.98
C PRO A 147 0.79 5.43 -26.19
N ASN A 148 0.66 6.75 -26.17
CA ASN A 148 1.06 7.65 -27.26
C ASN A 148 2.14 8.66 -26.85
N ARG A 149 2.78 8.48 -25.68
CA ARG A 149 3.88 9.34 -25.23
C ARG A 149 5.14 8.51 -24.95
N PRO A 150 6.33 9.05 -25.27
CA PRO A 150 7.57 8.41 -24.86
C PRO A 150 7.65 8.36 -23.33
N TRP A 151 8.25 7.30 -22.81
CA TRP A 151 8.54 7.18 -21.38
C TRP A 151 9.45 8.33 -20.97
N GLN A 152 8.97 9.16 -20.06
CA GLN A 152 9.73 10.26 -19.52
C GLN A 152 9.97 10.01 -18.04
N LYS A 153 11.22 10.18 -17.63
CA LYS A 153 11.63 10.17 -16.23
C LYS A 153 11.89 11.62 -15.84
N ASP A 154 11.12 12.12 -14.89
CA ASP A 154 11.22 13.48 -14.39
C ASP A 154 11.69 13.49 -12.94
N GLU A 155 12.55 14.43 -12.59
CA GLU A 155 12.90 14.69 -11.20
C GLU A 155 11.83 15.54 -10.52
N ILE A 156 11.45 15.14 -9.32
CA ILE A 156 10.42 15.77 -8.50
C ILE A 156 11.05 16.70 -7.48
N ALA A 157 10.51 17.92 -7.39
CA ALA A 157 10.83 18.89 -6.34
C ALA A 157 10.06 18.57 -5.05
N ASP A 158 8.75 18.33 -5.17
CA ASP A 158 7.88 17.83 -4.12
C ASP A 158 6.65 17.13 -4.73
N PHE A 159 5.94 16.36 -3.91
CA PHE A 159 4.69 15.73 -4.28
C PHE A 159 3.71 15.77 -3.10
N GLN A 160 2.44 15.66 -3.42
CA GLN A 160 1.37 15.51 -2.45
C GLN A 160 0.29 14.59 -2.99
N PHE A 161 -0.41 13.94 -2.07
CA PHE A 161 -1.62 13.19 -2.33
C PHE A 161 -2.79 13.97 -1.73
N ASP A 162 -3.73 14.41 -2.57
CA ASP A 162 -4.90 15.20 -2.15
C ASP A 162 -6.17 14.47 -2.55
N GLY A 163 -6.77 13.72 -1.62
CA GLY A 163 -7.97 12.96 -1.92
C GLY A 163 -7.67 11.81 -2.88
N LYS A 164 -8.20 11.98 -4.09
CA LYS A 164 -8.00 11.08 -5.23
C LYS A 164 -6.97 11.63 -6.21
N GLN A 165 -6.11 12.56 -5.82
CA GLN A 165 -5.14 13.15 -6.74
C GLN A 165 -3.72 12.92 -6.26
N ILE A 166 -2.84 12.56 -7.19
CA ILE A 166 -1.40 12.69 -7.03
C ILE A 166 -0.95 13.93 -7.78
N ILE A 167 -0.30 14.85 -7.07
CA ILE A 167 0.22 16.10 -7.63
C ILE A 167 1.73 16.09 -7.41
N CYS A 168 2.49 16.17 -8.50
CA CYS A 168 3.95 16.22 -8.47
C CYS A 168 4.43 17.54 -9.09
N HIS A 169 5.19 18.31 -8.32
CA HIS A 169 5.88 19.50 -8.82
C HIS A 169 7.24 19.07 -9.35
N LEU A 170 7.44 19.20 -10.67
CA LEU A 170 8.66 18.78 -11.34
C LEU A 170 9.76 19.85 -11.15
N LYS A 171 11.03 19.45 -11.10
CA LYS A 171 12.16 20.40 -10.96
C LYS A 171 12.30 21.37 -12.14
N ASN A 172 11.76 21.03 -13.30
CA ASN A 172 11.74 21.92 -14.46
C ASN A 172 10.68 23.04 -14.37
N GLY A 173 9.84 23.02 -13.32
CA GLY A 173 8.76 23.99 -13.08
C GLY A 173 7.38 23.54 -13.58
N ASP A 174 7.28 22.41 -14.26
CA ASP A 174 6.00 21.83 -14.68
C ASP A 174 5.29 21.15 -13.50
N ILE A 175 3.98 20.94 -13.64
CA ILE A 175 3.16 20.24 -12.67
C ILE A 175 2.51 19.04 -13.36
N PHE A 176 2.73 17.87 -12.78
CA PHE A 176 1.99 16.67 -13.14
C PHE A 176 0.85 16.47 -12.13
N ASN A 177 -0.35 16.19 -12.63
CA ASN A 177 -1.51 15.84 -11.80
C ASN A 177 -2.23 14.67 -12.45
N SER A 178 -2.58 13.66 -11.65
CA SER A 178 -3.44 12.56 -12.08
C SER A 178 -4.44 12.18 -10.99
N GLU A 179 -5.64 11.81 -11.42
CA GLU A 179 -6.64 11.20 -10.54
C GLU A 179 -6.35 9.70 -10.33
N ILE A 180 -6.46 9.25 -9.08
CA ILE A 180 -6.47 7.86 -8.62
C ILE A 180 -7.93 7.41 -8.53
N VAL A 181 -8.33 6.52 -9.43
CA VAL A 181 -9.68 5.97 -9.49
C VAL A 181 -9.75 4.78 -8.55
N CYS A 182 -10.47 4.94 -7.44
CA CYS A 182 -10.67 3.88 -6.45
C CYS A 182 -11.98 4.07 -5.67
N VAL A 183 -12.41 3.00 -5.00
CA VAL A 183 -13.56 3.04 -4.07
C VAL A 183 -13.32 3.97 -2.87
N PRO A 184 -14.39 4.48 -2.22
CA PRO A 184 -14.25 5.43 -1.10
C PRO A 184 -13.38 4.97 0.07
N TYR A 185 -13.48 3.70 0.48
CA TYR A 185 -12.67 3.16 1.58
C TYR A 185 -11.16 3.25 1.29
N ILE A 186 -10.78 3.06 0.03
CA ILE A 186 -9.39 3.15 -0.42
C ILE A 186 -8.95 4.62 -0.48
N THR A 187 -9.82 5.52 -0.91
CA THR A 187 -9.56 6.97 -0.86
C THR A 187 -9.29 7.44 0.58
N ASP A 188 -10.10 7.00 1.54
CA ASP A 188 -9.89 7.32 2.95
C ASP A 188 -8.53 6.80 3.44
N LEU A 189 -8.15 5.59 3.01
CA LEU A 189 -6.85 5.01 3.34
C LEU A 189 -5.69 5.86 2.80
N ILE A 190 -5.76 6.29 1.54
CA ILE A 190 -4.75 7.14 0.90
C ILE A 190 -4.62 8.48 1.64
N ASN A 191 -5.74 9.15 1.94
CA ASN A 191 -5.75 10.44 2.64
C ASN A 191 -5.05 10.38 3.99
N ASN A 192 -5.42 9.40 4.82
CA ASN A 192 -4.82 9.26 6.15
C ASN A 192 -3.30 8.97 6.07
N ILE A 193 -2.84 8.26 5.04
CA ILE A 193 -1.40 8.03 4.82
C ILE A 193 -0.71 9.31 4.37
N SER A 194 -1.38 10.09 3.53
CA SER A 194 -0.86 11.34 2.97
C SER A 194 -0.57 12.33 4.09
N GLU A 195 -1.51 12.47 5.03
CA GLU A 195 -1.35 13.29 6.25
C GLU A 195 -0.18 12.84 7.14
N LEU A 196 0.25 11.58 7.05
CA LEU A 196 1.38 11.04 7.82
C LEU A 196 2.73 11.20 7.11
N LEU A 197 2.73 11.58 5.84
CA LEU A 197 3.93 11.82 5.04
C LEU A 197 4.34 13.31 5.00
N GLU A 198 3.48 14.22 5.47
CA GLU A 198 3.73 15.66 5.62
C GLU A 198 4.62 16.01 6.83
#